data_AF-I3C3C5-F1
#
_entry.id   AF-I3C3C5-F1
#
_cell.length_a   1.000
_cell.length_b   1.000
_cell.length_c   1.000
_cell.angle_alpha   90.00
_cell.angle_beta   90.00
_cell.angle_gamma   90.00
#
_symmetry.space_group_name_H-M   'P 1'
#
loop_
_entity.id
_entity.type
_entity.pdbx_description
1 polymer ?
#
loop_
_entity_poly.entity_id
_entity_poly.type
_entity_poly.pdbx_seq_one_letter_code
_entity_poly.pdbx_strand_id
1 'polypeptide(L)' 'MEEQGIIVFIQFGLRIVGAVVCSQKATELNRSSGGWGFFGFVMPIIAMIWIHFMKPIMKWDENINAKR' A
#
# COMPACT_ATOMS: atom_id res chain seq x y z
N MET A 1 5.39 34.21 -1.11
CA MET A 1 5.10 33.07 -2.02
C MET A 1 5.83 31.78 -1.62
N GLU A 2 6.62 31.76 -0.54
CA GLU A 2 7.46 30.58 -0.20
C GLU A 2 6.76 29.48 0.60
N GLU A 3 5.83 29.79 1.52
CA GLU A 3 5.22 28.78 2.39
C GLU A 3 4.32 27.77 1.64
N GLN A 4 3.61 28.23 0.61
CA GLN A 4 2.67 27.38 -0.13
C GLN A 4 3.38 26.28 -0.94
N GLY A 5 4.58 26.58 -1.45
CA GLY A 5 5.38 25.60 -2.20
C GLY A 5 5.81 24.43 -1.31
N ILE A 6 6.30 24.72 -0.11
CA ILE A 6 6.79 23.72 0.84
C ILE A 6 5.67 22.74 1.23
N ILE A 7 4.45 23.24 1.49
CA ILE A 7 3.30 22.40 1.84
C ILE A 7 2.96 21.41 0.72
N VAL A 8 2.98 21.87 -0.54
CA VAL A 8 2.70 21.01 -1.71
C VAL A 8 3.76 19.92 -1.85
N PHE A 9 5.04 20.27 -1.68
CA PHE A 9 6.13 19.27 -1.73
C PHE A 9 6.02 18.23 -0.62
N ILE A 10 5.67 18.64 0.61
CA ILE A 10 5.46 17.73 1.73
C ILE A 10 4.28 16.79 1.44
N GLN A 11 3.16 17.33 0.97
CA GLN A 11 1.98 16.54 0.67
C GLN A 11 2.23 15.52 -0.45
N PHE A 12 2.96 15.92 -1.49
CA PHE A 12 3.32 15.05 -2.59
C PHE A 12 4.32 13.96 -2.13
N GLY A 13 5.31 14.34 -1.32
CA GLY A 13 6.25 13.40 -0.69
C GLY A 13 5.52 12.33 0.12
N LEU A 14 4.53 12.72 0.95
CA LEU A 14 3.74 11.78 1.74
C LEU A 14 2.99 10.76 0.87
N ARG A 15 2.48 11.17 -0.30
CA ARG A 15 1.78 10.26 -1.23
C ARG A 15 2.74 9.27 -1.87
N ILE A 16 3.93 9.72 -2.27
CA ILE A 16 4.96 8.83 -2.81
C ILE A 16 5.39 7.81 -1.76
N VAL A 17 5.67 8.28 -0.53
CA VAL A 17 6.02 7.39 0.59
C VAL A 17 4.90 6.38 0.86
N GLY A 18 3.65 6.84 0.91
CA GLY A 18 2.48 5.97 1.08
C GLY A 18 2.38 4.91 -0.02
N ALA A 19 2.59 5.27 -1.28
CA ALA A 19 2.58 4.34 -2.41
C ALA A 19 3.67 3.28 -2.30
N VAL A 20 4.91 3.68 -1.99
CA VAL A 20 6.05 2.77 -1.87
C VAL A 20 5.86 1.81 -0.70
N VAL A 21 5.52 2.34 0.49
CA VAL A 21 5.31 1.52 1.70
C VAL A 21 4.16 0.54 1.50
N CYS A 22 3.04 0.97 0.93
CA CYS A 22 1.90 0.07 0.69
C CYS A 22 2.22 -0.98 -0.39
N SER A 23 2.97 -0.64 -1.44
CA SER A 23 3.41 -1.59 -2.46
C SER A 23 4.37 -2.65 -1.90
N GLN A 24 5.32 -2.24 -1.06
CA GLN A 24 6.26 -3.15 -0.40
C GLN A 24 5.54 -4.10 0.57
N LYS A 25 4.70 -3.57 1.46
CA LYS A 25 3.92 -4.39 2.40
C LYS A 25 2.94 -5.32 1.69
N ALA A 26 2.35 -4.89 0.57
CA ALA A 26 1.48 -5.75 -0.21
C ALA A 26 2.25 -6.94 -0.78
N THR A 27 3.48 -6.71 -1.24
CA THR A 27 4.35 -7.78 -1.74
C THR A 27 4.68 -8.78 -0.63
N GLU A 28 5.02 -8.29 0.57
CA GLU A 28 5.26 -9.13 1.76
C GLU A 28 4.04 -9.96 2.15
N LEU A 29 2.84 -9.38 2.03
CA LEU A 29 1.57 -10.06 2.33
C LEU A 29 1.06 -10.96 1.19
N ASN A 30 1.84 -11.16 0.12
CA ASN A 30 1.43 -11.87 -1.12
C ASN A 30 0.15 -11.30 -1.75
N ARG A 31 -0.01 -9.97 -1.76
CA ARG A 31 -1.12 -9.23 -2.38
C ARG A 31 -0.65 -8.42 -3.60
N SER A 32 -1.60 -7.88 -4.36
CA SER A 32 -1.32 -7.06 -5.55
C SER A 32 -0.55 -5.78 -5.20
N SER A 33 0.76 -5.79 -5.43
CA SER A 33 1.66 -4.67 -5.19
C SER A 33 1.21 -3.39 -5.91
N GLY A 34 0.79 -3.50 -7.18
CA GLY A 34 0.32 -2.36 -7.97
C GLY A 34 -0.98 -1.74 -7.45
N GLY A 35 -1.96 -2.57 -7.05
CA GLY A 35 -3.24 -2.10 -6.51
C GLY A 35 -3.07 -1.38 -5.18
N TRP A 36 -2.25 -1.94 -4.29
CA TRP A 36 -1.94 -1.32 -2.99
C TRP A 36 -1.04 -0.09 -3.11
N GLY A 37 -0.12 -0.05 -4.08
CA GLY A 37 0.68 1.14 -4.38
C GLY A 37 -0.17 2.31 -4.87
N PHE A 38 -1.11 2.06 -5.80
CA PHE A 38 -2.04 3.10 -6.24
C PHE A 38 -2.97 3.56 -5.11
N PHE A 39 -3.48 2.62 -4.31
CA PHE A 39 -4.32 2.96 -3.15
C PHE A 39 -3.55 3.78 -2.10
N GLY A 40 -2.28 3.44 -1.84
CA GLY A 40 -1.37 4.21 -0.98
C GLY A 40 -1.00 5.59 -1.51
N PHE A 41 -1.06 5.82 -2.82
CA PHE A 41 -0.85 7.14 -3.41
C PHE A 41 -2.08 8.06 -3.23
N VAL A 42 -3.28 7.51 -3.45
CA VAL A 42 -4.54 8.27 -3.38
C VAL A 42 -4.95 8.53 -1.92
N MET A 43 -4.80 7.53 -1.07
CA MET A 43 -5.23 7.54 0.34
C MET A 43 -4.12 7.00 1.26
N PRO A 44 -2.98 7.71 1.40
CA PRO A 44 -1.78 7.19 2.07
C PRO A 44 -2.03 6.73 3.51
N ILE A 45 -2.71 7.55 4.32
CA ILE A 45 -2.95 7.23 5.74
C ILE A 45 -3.84 6.00 5.90
N ILE A 46 -4.98 5.97 5.19
CA ILE A 46 -5.94 4.87 5.28
C ILE A 46 -5.32 3.57 4.75
N ALA A 47 -4.61 3.63 3.62
CA ALA A 47 -3.95 2.47 3.04
C ALA A 47 -2.88 1.88 3.98
N MET A 48 -2.06 2.73 4.60
CA MET A 48 -1.02 2.29 5.55
C MET A 48 -1.62 1.60 6.77
N ILE A 49 -2.70 2.15 7.33
CA ILE A 49 -3.42 1.53 8.46
C ILE A 49 -4.00 0.19 8.01
N TRP A 50 -4.73 0.18 6.89
CA TRP A 50 -5.42 -1.01 6.41
C TRP A 50 -4.47 -2.18 6.14
N ILE A 51 -3.39 -1.90 5.41
CA ILE A 51 -2.43 -2.94 5.04
C ILE A 51 -1.63 -3.44 6.25
N HIS A 52 -1.46 -2.62 7.29
CA HIS A 52 -0.76 -3.04 8.50
C HIS A 52 -1.53 -4.07 9.32
N PHE A 53 -2.86 -4.03 9.29
CA PHE A 53 -3.73 -5.00 9.97
C PHE A 53 -4.01 -6.25 9.13
N MET A 54 -3.55 -6.31 7.89
CA MET A 54 -3.76 -7.48 7.03
C MET A 54 -2.77 -8.60 7.35
N LYS A 55 -3.27 -9.83 7.36
CA LYS A 55 -2.44 -11.04 7.40
C LYS A 55 -1.94 -11.43 6.01
N PRO A 56 -0.76 -12.07 5.91
CA PRO A 56 -0.25 -12.57 4.65
C PRO A 56 -1.17 -13.66 4.09
N ILE A 57 -1.40 -13.63 2.77
CA ILE A 57 -2.11 -14.70 2.08
C ILE A 57 -1.11 -15.85 1.87
N MET A 58 -1.31 -16.98 2.56
CA MET A 58 -0.45 -18.15 2.38
C MET A 58 -0.85 -18.90 1.10
N LYS A 59 0.10 -19.06 0.18
CA LYS A 59 -0.09 -19.81 -1.09
C LYS A 59 -0.46 -21.29 -0.91
N TRP A 60 -0.38 -21.82 0.31
CA TRP A 60 -0.81 -23.19 0.62
C TRP A 60 -2.33 -23.37 0.59
N ASP A 61 -3.13 -22.32 0.88
CA ASP A 61 -4.59 -22.40 0.85
C ASP A 61 -5.19 -22.41 -0.57
N GLU A 62 -4.44 -21.91 -1.55
CA GLU A 62 -4.90 -21.82 -2.93
C GLU A 62 -4.98 -23.21 -3.60
N ASN A 63 -4.05 -24.11 -3.27
CA ASN A 63 -4.02 -25.46 -3.82
C ASN A 63 -4.98 -26.46 -3.15
N ILE A 64 -5.42 -26.20 -1.91
CA ILE A 64 -6.38 -27.07 -1.22
C ILE A 64 -7.81 -26.85 -1.74
N ASN A 65 -8.16 -25.62 -2.16
CA ASN A 65 -9.49 -25.30 -2.67
C ASN A 65 -9.66 -25.62 -4.17
N ALA A 66 -8.58 -25.75 -4.95
CA ALA A 66 -8.66 -26.16 -6.36
C ALA A 66 -8.93 -27.66 -6.57
N LYS A 67 -8.89 -28.46 -5.49
CA LYS A 67 -9.07 -29.93 -5.52
C LYS A 67 -10.37 -30.42 -4.87
N ARG A 68 -11.26 -29.52 -4.43
CA ARG A 68 -12.57 -29.89 -3.88
C ARG A 68 -13.67 -29.60 -4.89
#